data_AF-A0A455UBC9-F1
#
_entry.id   AF-A0A455UBC9-F1
#
_cell.length_a   1.000
_cell.length_b   1.000
_cell.length_c   1.000
_cell.angle_alpha   90.00
_cell.angle_beta   90.00
_cell.angle_gamma   90.00
#
_symmetry.space_group_name_H-M   'P 1'
#
loop_
_entity.id
_entity.type
_entity.pdbx_description
1 polymer ?
#
loop_
_entity_poly.entity_id
_entity_poly.type
_entity_poly.pdbx_seq_one_letter_code
_entity_poly.pdbx_strand_id
1 'polypeptide(L)'
;MQGGKTREADAAVGIRWLAVNDTPEAEEAMQEFVPTSYIKTVDPGDGIVGVDEPTPMMGYNYILTAGKHVPDETVYEIVKLLHENPEKVRGILTAFADFEPASMAPTYPGLSYHPGGISYYTEAGLVE
;
A
#
# COMPACT_ATOMS: atom_id res chain seq x y z
N MET A 1 2.84 2.17 -11.56
CA MET A 1 3.98 2.18 -12.51
C MET A 1 4.21 0.84 -13.19
N GLN A 2 4.12 -0.29 -12.47
CA GLN A 2 4.37 -1.62 -13.05
C GLN A 2 3.14 -2.28 -13.70
N GLY A 3 2.02 -1.55 -13.81
CA GLY A 3 0.77 -2.08 -14.33
C GLY A 3 0.84 -2.38 -15.83
N GLY A 4 0.11 -3.39 -16.29
CA GLY A 4 0.17 -3.86 -17.68
C GLY A 4 -0.07 -2.75 -18.71
N LYS A 5 -1.05 -1.87 -18.47
CA LYS A 5 -1.36 -0.74 -19.37
C LYS A 5 -0.27 0.33 -19.40
N THR A 6 0.40 0.58 -18.29
CA THR A 6 1.54 1.49 -18.24
C THR A 6 2.69 0.95 -19.09
N ARG A 7 2.99 -0.34 -18.99
CA ARG A 7 4.07 -0.99 -19.76
C ARG A 7 3.76 -1.07 -21.25
N GLU A 8 2.50 -1.34 -21.61
CA GLU A 8 2.05 -1.32 -23.01
C GLU A 8 2.22 0.07 -23.63
N ALA A 9 1.82 1.13 -22.92
CA ALA A 9 1.99 2.51 -23.39
C ALA A 9 3.46 2.90 -23.51
N ASP A 10 4.29 2.57 -22.51
CA ASP A 10 5.73 2.83 -22.56
C ASP A 10 6.40 2.13 -23.75
N ALA A 11 6.08 0.86 -23.98
CA ALA A 11 6.63 0.11 -25.12
C ALA A 11 6.15 0.65 -26.49
N ALA A 12 4.97 1.24 -26.56
CA ALA A 12 4.38 1.74 -27.81
C ALA A 12 4.87 3.16 -28.17
N VAL A 13 4.94 4.07 -27.19
CA VAL A 13 5.19 5.50 -27.43
C VAL A 13 6.21 6.13 -26.48
N GLY A 14 6.65 5.40 -25.45
CA GLY A 14 7.41 5.96 -24.32
C GLY A 14 6.51 6.81 -23.42
N ILE A 15 6.72 6.74 -22.11
CA ILE A 15 6.00 7.59 -21.16
C ILE A 15 6.95 8.27 -20.18
N ARG A 16 6.45 9.31 -19.50
CA ARG A 16 7.13 9.91 -18.35
C ARG A 16 6.12 10.25 -17.26
N TRP A 17 6.49 10.02 -16.01
CA TRP A 17 5.72 10.48 -14.87
C TRP A 17 6.00 11.95 -14.58
N LEU A 18 4.95 12.70 -14.26
CA LEU A 18 5.08 14.08 -13.82
C LEU A 18 5.15 14.11 -12.30
N ALA A 19 6.19 14.76 -11.79
CA ALA A 19 6.35 15.02 -10.37
C ALA A 19 5.16 15.83 -9.83
N VAL A 20 4.65 15.43 -8.67
CA VAL A 20 3.81 16.33 -7.86
C VAL A 20 4.72 17.32 -7.11
N ASN A 21 4.17 18.44 -6.66
CA ASN A 21 4.91 19.31 -5.76
C ASN A 21 5.11 18.57 -4.43
N ASP A 22 6.37 18.42 -3.99
CA ASP A 22 6.72 17.76 -2.72
C ASP A 22 6.73 18.78 -1.58
N THR A 23 5.54 19.26 -1.20
CA THR A 23 5.37 20.20 -0.09
C THR A 23 4.18 19.79 0.79
N PRO A 24 4.16 20.16 2.08
CA PRO A 24 3.04 19.89 2.97
C PRO A 24 1.70 20.41 2.42
N GLU A 25 1.69 21.58 1.78
CA GLU A 25 0.48 22.19 1.22
C GLU A 25 -0.07 21.37 0.04
N ALA A 26 0.82 20.79 -0.77
CA ALA A 26 0.41 19.91 -1.87
C ALA A 26 -0.14 18.58 -1.33
N GLU A 27 0.45 18.05 -0.27
CA GLU A 27 -0.07 16.86 0.41
C GLU A 27 -1.44 17.11 1.04
N GLU A 28 -1.62 18.23 1.74
CA GLU A 28 -2.92 18.63 2.31
C GLU A 28 -3.99 18.80 1.22
N ALA A 29 -3.65 19.47 0.11
CA ALA A 29 -4.58 19.64 -1.02
C ALA A 29 -4.96 18.30 -1.67
N MET A 30 -4.05 17.34 -1.70
CA MET A 30 -4.31 15.97 -2.17
C MET A 30 -5.21 15.21 -1.20
N GLN A 31 -4.98 15.35 0.11
CA GLN A 31 -5.74 14.70 1.17
C GLN A 31 -7.19 15.20 1.30
N GLU A 32 -7.51 16.40 0.80
CA GLU A 32 -8.91 16.86 0.68
C GLU A 32 -9.76 15.90 -0.17
N PHE A 33 -9.17 15.29 -1.19
CA PHE A 33 -9.86 14.35 -2.10
C PHE A 33 -9.53 12.89 -1.80
N VAL A 34 -8.31 12.60 -1.37
CA VAL A 34 -7.84 11.24 -1.04
C VAL A 34 -7.23 11.24 0.36
N PRO A 35 -8.04 11.12 1.43
CA PRO A 35 -7.58 11.33 2.81
C PRO A 35 -6.42 10.45 3.29
N THR A 36 -6.21 9.29 2.66
CA THR A 36 -5.14 8.33 3.02
C THR A 36 -3.90 8.43 2.14
N SER A 37 -3.89 9.41 1.23
CA SER A 37 -2.77 9.64 0.33
C SER A 37 -1.60 10.34 1.03
N TYR A 38 -0.42 10.13 0.47
CA TYR A 38 0.83 10.75 0.89
C TYR A 38 1.72 10.96 -0.33
N ILE A 39 2.69 11.85 -0.24
CA ILE A 39 3.71 12.01 -1.28
C ILE A 39 4.85 11.03 -0.99
N LYS A 40 5.19 10.20 -1.99
CA LYS A 40 6.35 9.30 -1.95
C LYS A 40 7.22 9.55 -3.17
N THR A 41 8.51 9.73 -2.93
CA THR A 41 9.51 9.73 -4.00
C THR A 41 9.73 8.32 -4.52
N VAL A 42 9.57 8.16 -5.82
CA VAL A 42 9.90 6.93 -6.53
C VAL A 42 11.24 7.11 -7.22
N ASP A 43 12.18 6.24 -6.88
CA ASP A 43 13.47 6.15 -7.56
C ASP A 43 13.38 5.32 -8.86
N PRO A 44 14.23 5.60 -9.87
CA PRO A 44 14.39 4.74 -11.03
C PRO A 44 14.77 3.31 -10.63
N GLY A 45 14.26 2.32 -11.35
CA GLY A 45 14.57 0.93 -11.05
C GLY A 45 14.04 -0.07 -12.05
N ASP A 46 14.53 -1.30 -11.94
CA ASP A 46 14.14 -2.40 -12.81
C ASP A 46 12.62 -2.64 -12.76
N GLY A 47 11.97 -2.55 -13.92
CA GLY A 47 10.52 -2.73 -14.04
C GLY A 47 9.68 -1.48 -13.75
N ILE A 48 10.29 -0.36 -13.34
CA ILE A 48 9.63 0.93 -13.19
C ILE A 48 9.75 1.72 -14.49
N VAL A 49 8.72 1.65 -15.33
CA VAL A 49 8.68 2.35 -16.63
C VAL A 49 8.33 3.84 -16.47
N GLY A 50 9.02 4.70 -17.23
CA GLY A 50 8.78 6.14 -17.30
C GLY A 50 9.29 6.98 -16.12
N VAL A 51 10.10 6.41 -15.22
CA VAL A 51 10.75 7.11 -14.11
C VAL A 51 12.26 7.12 -14.35
N ASP A 52 12.77 8.23 -14.90
CA ASP A 52 14.19 8.37 -15.26
C ASP A 52 15.03 9.00 -14.14
N GLU A 53 14.38 9.67 -13.19
CA GLU A 53 14.99 10.33 -12.03
C GLU A 53 14.04 10.21 -10.81
N PRO A 54 14.54 10.41 -9.57
CA PRO A 54 13.69 10.40 -8.38
C PRO A 54 12.51 11.35 -8.54
N THR A 55 11.30 10.79 -8.57
CA THR A 55 10.08 11.52 -8.92
C THR A 55 9.10 11.47 -7.74
N PRO A 56 8.74 12.60 -7.10
CA PRO A 56 7.70 12.63 -6.08
C PRO A 56 6.34 12.37 -6.73
N MET A 57 5.59 11.42 -6.16
CA MET A 57 4.31 10.94 -6.70
C MET A 57 3.31 10.71 -5.57
N MET A 58 2.02 10.74 -5.90
CA MET A 58 0.97 10.31 -4.97
C MET A 58 1.07 8.81 -4.70
N GLY A 59 1.19 8.46 -3.42
CA GLY A 59 1.04 7.10 -2.89
C GLY A 59 -0.22 6.97 -2.04
N TYR A 60 -0.71 5.75 -1.90
CA TYR A 60 -1.72 5.35 -0.92
C TYR A 60 -1.56 3.86 -0.64
N ASN A 61 -2.03 3.41 0.52
CA ASN A 61 -1.87 2.02 0.92
C ASN A 61 -3.00 1.14 0.37
N TYR A 62 -2.66 -0.08 -0.03
CA TYR A 62 -3.65 -1.11 -0.32
C TYR A 62 -4.25 -1.64 0.98
N ILE A 63 -5.58 -1.72 1.05
CA ILE A 63 -6.29 -2.19 2.23
C ILE A 63 -6.96 -3.53 1.89
N LEU A 64 -6.68 -4.55 2.70
CA LEU A 64 -7.42 -5.81 2.67
C LEU A 64 -8.71 -5.64 3.49
N THR A 65 -9.87 -5.79 2.84
CA THR A 65 -11.18 -5.63 3.49
C THR A 65 -11.84 -6.99 3.72
N ALA A 66 -12.60 -7.09 4.81
CA ALA A 66 -13.41 -8.27 5.16
C ALA A 66 -14.85 -7.84 5.47
N GLY A 67 -15.82 -8.68 5.12
CA GLY A 67 -17.22 -8.46 5.48
C GLY A 67 -17.44 -8.68 6.97
N LYS A 68 -18.32 -7.89 7.60
CA LYS A 68 -18.68 -8.04 9.03
C LYS A 68 -19.23 -9.42 9.41
N HIS A 69 -19.73 -10.19 8.43
CA HIS A 69 -20.30 -11.52 8.66
C HIS A 69 -19.25 -12.63 8.67
N VAL A 70 -17.99 -12.33 8.32
CA VAL A 70 -16.91 -13.33 8.32
C VAL A 70 -16.60 -13.68 9.77
N PRO A 71 -16.46 -14.96 10.15
CA PRO A 71 -16.14 -15.32 11.52
C PRO A 71 -14.81 -14.73 11.99
N ASP A 72 -14.75 -14.30 13.26
CA ASP A 72 -13.56 -13.70 13.86
C ASP A 72 -12.33 -14.60 13.75
N GLU A 73 -12.50 -15.89 14.03
CA GLU A 73 -11.43 -16.90 13.91
C GLU A 73 -10.86 -16.96 12.49
N THR A 74 -11.70 -16.87 11.46
CA THR A 74 -11.23 -16.89 10.07
C THR A 74 -10.40 -15.66 9.75
N VAL A 75 -10.82 -14.47 10.20
CA VAL A 75 -10.05 -13.24 9.96
C VAL A 75 -8.75 -13.26 10.77
N TYR A 76 -8.78 -13.72 12.02
CA TYR A 76 -7.60 -13.88 12.86
C TYR A 76 -6.54 -14.75 12.16
N GLU A 77 -6.92 -15.93 11.68
CA GLU A 77 -5.99 -16.87 11.02
C GLU A 77 -5.42 -16.27 9.72
N ILE A 78 -6.23 -15.58 8.92
CA ILE A 78 -5.75 -14.92 7.69
C ILE A 78 -4.70 -13.85 8.02
N VAL A 79 -5.01 -12.96 8.97
CA VAL A 79 -4.10 -11.87 9.36
C VAL A 79 -2.79 -12.44 9.93
N LYS A 80 -2.89 -13.46 10.78
CA LYS A 80 -1.74 -14.20 11.32
C LYS A 80 -0.86 -14.79 10.23
N LEU A 81 -1.47 -15.49 9.28
CA LEU A 81 -0.73 -16.09 8.16
C LEU A 81 0.02 -15.03 7.34
N LEU A 82 -0.59 -13.86 7.09
CA LEU A 82 0.07 -12.77 6.38
C LEU A 82 1.25 -12.20 7.18
N HIS A 83 1.05 -11.94 8.48
CA HIS A 83 2.07 -11.36 9.36
C HIS A 83 3.26 -12.29 9.59
N GLU A 84 3.02 -13.59 9.77
CA GLU A 84 4.07 -14.59 10.04
C GLU A 84 4.79 -15.09 8.78
N ASN A 85 4.31 -14.73 7.57
CA ASN A 85 4.89 -15.18 6.30
C ASN A 85 5.19 -14.02 5.33
N PRO A 86 5.94 -12.98 5.73
CA PRO A 86 6.19 -11.80 4.90
C PRO A 86 6.79 -12.13 3.54
N GLU A 87 7.74 -13.06 3.48
CA GLU A 87 8.38 -13.46 2.21
C GLU A 87 7.40 -14.08 1.22
N LYS A 88 6.38 -14.79 1.71
CA LYS A 88 5.33 -15.31 0.83
C LYS A 88 4.51 -14.17 0.24
N VAL A 89 4.19 -13.15 1.04
CA VAL A 89 3.44 -11.96 0.59
C VAL A 89 4.26 -11.17 -0.43
N ARG A 90 5.53 -10.89 -0.13
CA ARG A 90 6.48 -10.21 -1.02
C ARG A 90 6.66 -10.95 -2.35
N GLY A 91 6.57 -12.27 -2.33
CA GLY A 91 6.67 -13.14 -3.51
C GLY A 91 5.42 -13.21 -4.40
N ILE A 92 4.26 -12.68 -3.98
CA ILE A 92 3.02 -12.76 -4.78
C ILE A 92 3.12 -11.90 -6.04
N LEU A 93 3.54 -10.65 -5.89
CA LEU A 93 3.65 -9.68 -6.97
C LEU A 93 4.68 -8.62 -6.59
N THR A 94 5.44 -8.11 -7.57
CA THR A 94 6.57 -7.21 -7.33
C THR A 94 6.20 -5.94 -6.54
N ALA A 95 4.97 -5.43 -6.68
CA ALA A 95 4.50 -4.28 -5.89
C ALA A 95 4.30 -4.56 -4.39
N PHE A 96 4.40 -5.82 -3.94
CA PHE A 96 4.41 -6.19 -2.51
C PHE A 96 5.82 -6.40 -1.95
N ALA A 97 6.89 -6.12 -2.72
CA ALA A 97 8.26 -6.27 -2.25
C ALA A 97 8.54 -5.48 -0.94
N ASP A 98 7.90 -4.32 -0.78
CA ASP A 98 8.03 -3.45 0.41
C ASP A 98 7.05 -3.82 1.54
N PHE A 99 6.34 -4.96 1.45
CA PHE A 99 5.40 -5.37 2.50
C PHE A 99 6.13 -5.54 3.83
N GLU A 100 5.68 -4.83 4.88
CA GLU A 100 6.29 -4.82 6.20
C GLU A 100 5.27 -5.27 7.26
N PRO A 101 5.48 -6.44 7.91
CA PRO A 101 4.60 -6.94 8.97
C PRO A 101 4.30 -5.92 10.08
N ALA A 102 5.31 -5.16 10.51
CA ALA A 102 5.15 -4.14 11.55
C ALA A 102 4.19 -3.01 11.16
N SER A 103 3.89 -2.86 9.87
CA SER A 103 3.03 -1.81 9.31
C SER A 103 1.61 -2.31 8.97
N MET A 104 1.22 -3.51 9.40
CA MET A 104 -0.07 -4.12 9.05
C MET A 104 -1.29 -3.53 9.77
N ALA A 105 -1.10 -2.71 10.82
CA ALA A 105 -2.17 -2.14 11.62
C ALA A 105 -2.26 -0.60 11.58
N PRO A 106 -2.32 0.05 10.39
CA PRO A 106 -2.45 1.50 10.30
C PRO A 106 -3.84 2.00 10.73
N THR A 107 -3.92 3.12 11.44
CA THR A 107 -5.22 3.71 11.79
C THR A 107 -5.71 4.62 10.67
N TYR A 108 -6.94 4.40 10.19
CA TYR A 108 -7.59 5.27 9.20
C TYR A 108 -8.88 5.86 9.76
N PRO A 109 -9.09 7.20 9.64
CA PRO A 109 -10.36 7.82 9.99
C PRO A 109 -11.53 7.19 9.23
N GLY A 110 -12.60 6.84 9.96
CA GLY A 110 -13.83 6.28 9.38
C GLY A 110 -13.77 4.79 9.01
N LEU A 111 -12.63 4.11 9.22
CA LEU A 111 -12.53 2.66 9.09
C LEU A 111 -12.45 2.01 10.47
N SER A 112 -13.06 0.84 10.58
CA SER A 112 -13.00 0.01 11.78
C SER A 112 -12.41 -1.35 11.42
N TYR A 113 -11.56 -1.86 12.29
CA TYR A 113 -11.01 -3.19 12.14
C TYR A 113 -12.05 -4.27 12.44
N HIS A 114 -11.89 -5.41 11.78
CA HIS A 114 -12.60 -6.63 12.14
C HIS A 114 -12.12 -7.13 13.51
N PRO A 115 -13.00 -7.63 14.41
CA PRO A 115 -12.58 -8.07 15.75
C PRO A 115 -11.49 -9.15 15.73
N GLY A 116 -11.61 -10.14 14.84
CA GLY A 116 -10.55 -11.13 14.61
C GLY A 116 -9.17 -10.53 14.24
N GLY A 117 -9.14 -9.46 13.44
CA GLY A 117 -7.90 -8.77 13.08
C GLY A 117 -7.28 -8.01 14.26
N ILE A 118 -8.09 -7.26 15.02
CA ILE A 118 -7.63 -6.61 16.26
C ILE A 118 -7.07 -7.62 17.25
N SER A 119 -7.76 -8.74 17.45
CA SER A 119 -7.32 -9.78 18.38
C SER A 119 -5.90 -10.25 18.06
N TYR A 120 -5.59 -10.48 16.78
CA TYR A 120 -4.23 -10.86 16.38
C TYR A 120 -3.24 -9.70 16.51
N TYR A 121 -3.60 -8.50 16.07
CA TYR A 121 -2.70 -7.35 16.15
C TYR A 121 -2.32 -6.99 17.59
N THR A 122 -3.24 -7.13 18.56
CA THR A 122 -2.93 -6.99 19.99
C THR A 122 -1.98 -8.09 20.46
N GLU A 123 -2.21 -9.35 20.07
CA GLU A 123 -1.31 -10.48 20.40
C GLU A 123 0.11 -10.26 19.83
N ALA A 124 0.21 -9.73 18.62
CA ALA A 124 1.46 -9.42 17.94
C ALA A 124 2.13 -8.12 18.42
N GLY A 125 1.49 -7.36 19.31
CA GLY A 125 2.02 -6.09 19.81
C GLY A 125 2.01 -4.94 18.79
N LEU A 126 1.16 -5.01 17.76
CA LEU A 126 1.01 -3.97 16.74
C LEU A 126 0.00 -2.89 17.12
N VAL A 127 -0.91 -3.18 18.06
CA VAL A 127 -1.89 -2.24 18.62
C VAL A 127 -2.01 -2.43 20.13
N GLU A 128 -2.30 -1.35 20.86
CA GLU A 128 -2.58 -1.36 22.31
C GLU A 128 -4.04 -1.71 22.63
#